data_AF-A0A257PDD6-F1
#
_entry.id   AF-A0A257PDD6-F1
#
_cell.length_a   1.000
_cell.length_b   1.000
_cell.length_c   1.000
_cell.angle_alpha   90.00
_cell.angle_beta   90.00
_cell.angle_gamma   90.00
#
_symmetry.space_group_name_H-M   'P 1'
#
loop_
_entity.id
_entity.type
_entity.pdbx_description
1 polymer ?
#
loop_
_entity_poly.entity_id
_entity_poly.type
_entity_poly.pdbx_seq_one_letter_code
_entity_poly.pdbx_strand_id
1 'polypeptide(L)'
;QAEDIYRRDYWTALRGDELPLPVAMVAFDAAVNAGPRRAITWLQRAAGQPSDGVLGPATLAALNSGNAVLLAREALVRRLEFSTQLATWPSFGLGWSRRMIALAGVLTA
;
A
#
# COMPACT_ATOMS: atom_id res chain seq x y z
N GLN A 1 1.39 8.40 -22.10
CA GLN A 1 2.64 7.62 -21.94
C GLN A 1 3.00 7.35 -20.47
N ALA A 2 3.26 8.35 -19.62
CA ALA A 2 3.57 8.10 -18.20
C ALA A 2 2.36 7.53 -17.43
N GLU A 3 1.16 8.07 -17.66
CA GLU A 3 -0.08 7.56 -17.07
C GLU A 3 -0.34 6.10 -17.44
N ASP A 4 -0.12 5.71 -18.70
CA ASP A 4 -0.32 4.34 -19.18
C ASP A 4 0.61 3.34 -18.47
N ILE A 5 1.86 3.76 -18.21
CA ILE A 5 2.83 2.99 -17.43
C ILE A 5 2.33 2.84 -16.00
N TYR A 6 1.91 3.93 -15.35
CA TYR A 6 1.39 3.87 -13.99
C TYR A 6 0.16 2.98 -13.86
N ARG A 7 -0.76 3.09 -14.83
CA ARG A 7 -1.97 2.28 -14.89
C ARG A 7 -1.59 0.80 -15.05
N ARG A 8 -0.81 0.46 -16.07
CA ARG A 8 -0.46 -0.94 -16.39
C ARG A 8 0.39 -1.60 -15.30
N ASP A 9 1.50 -0.95 -14.92
CA ASP A 9 2.55 -1.60 -14.12
C ASP A 9 2.28 -1.54 -12.62
N TYR A 10 1.39 -0.65 -12.18
CA TYR A 10 1.11 -0.48 -10.76
C TYR A 10 -0.39 -0.59 -10.45
N TRP A 11 -1.25 0.22 -11.07
CA TRP A 11 -2.69 0.21 -10.74
C TRP A 11 -3.37 -1.12 -11.07
N THR A 12 -3.22 -1.59 -12.31
CA THR A 12 -3.79 -2.86 -12.78
C THR A 12 -3.12 -4.05 -12.09
N ALA A 13 -1.81 -4.01 -11.87
CA ALA A 13 -1.09 -5.05 -11.14
C ALA A 13 -1.58 -5.22 -9.69
N LEU A 14 -2.12 -4.15 -9.09
CA LEU A 14 -2.74 -4.16 -7.77
C LEU A 14 -4.23 -4.50 -7.79
N ARG A 15 -4.85 -4.65 -8.97
CA ARG A 15 -6.31 -4.69 -9.11
C ARG A 15 -6.98 -3.49 -8.42
N GLY A 16 -6.41 -2.29 -8.61
CA GLY A 16 -6.78 -1.08 -7.88
C GLY A 16 -8.26 -0.71 -7.96
N ASP A 17 -8.92 -1.02 -9.09
CA ASP A 17 -10.35 -0.78 -9.29
C ASP A 17 -11.26 -1.66 -8.41
N GLU A 18 -10.72 -2.75 -7.84
CA GLU A 18 -11.46 -3.70 -6.99
C GLU A 18 -11.24 -3.46 -5.48
N LEU A 19 -10.42 -2.46 -5.13
CA LEU A 19 -10.07 -2.12 -3.76
C LEU A 19 -10.87 -0.90 -3.27
N PRO A 20 -11.25 -0.84 -1.98
CA PRO A 20 -11.78 0.38 -1.41
C PRO A 20 -10.78 1.53 -1.58
N LEU A 21 -11.27 2.73 -1.92
CA LEU A 21 -10.40 3.86 -2.30
C LEU A 21 -9.24 4.14 -1.32
N PRO A 22 -9.44 4.19 0.02
CA PRO A 22 -8.33 4.38 0.96
C PRO A 22 -7.23 3.31 0.84
N VAL A 23 -7.63 2.05 0.62
CA VAL A 23 -6.73 0.91 0.44
C VAL A 23 -6.00 1.02 -0.90
N ALA A 24 -6.73 1.34 -1.98
CA ALA A 24 -6.17 1.49 -3.31
C ALA A 24 -5.12 2.61 -3.38
N MET A 25 -5.38 3.76 -2.73
CA MET A 25 -4.45 4.89 -2.66
C MET A 25 -3.14 4.50 -1.96
N VAL A 26 -3.22 3.83 -0.81
CA VAL A 26 -2.03 3.36 -0.08
C VAL A 26 -1.28 2.30 -0.87
N ALA A 27 -2.00 1.35 -1.49
CA ALA A 27 -1.43 0.30 -2.31
C ALA A 27 -0.66 0.87 -3.50
N PHE A 28 -1.24 1.85 -4.20
CA PHE A 28 -0.62 2.48 -5.36
C PHE A 28 0.63 3.28 -4.99
N ASP A 29 0.59 4.15 -3.97
CA ASP A 29 1.78 4.88 -3.53
C ASP A 29 2.89 3.92 -3.07
N ALA A 30 2.52 2.86 -2.35
CA ALA A 30 3.45 1.80 -1.95
C ALA A 30 4.07 1.08 -3.16
N ALA A 31 3.26 0.71 -4.16
CA ALA A 31 3.71 -0.05 -5.32
C ALA A 31 4.65 0.76 -6.21
N VAL A 32 4.41 2.06 -6.37
CA VAL A 32 5.31 2.95 -7.13
C VAL A 32 6.71 3.00 -6.51
N ASN A 33 6.81 2.92 -5.17
CA ASN A 33 8.08 3.02 -4.47
C ASN A 33 8.77 1.66 -4.25
N ALA A 34 7.99 0.58 -4.06
CA ALA A 34 8.50 -0.70 -3.59
C ALA A 34 8.05 -1.92 -4.41
N GLY A 35 7.29 -1.69 -5.48
CA GLY A 35 6.72 -2.70 -6.36
C GLY A 35 5.36 -3.24 -5.87
N PRO A 36 4.47 -3.67 -6.79
CA PRO A 36 3.12 -4.17 -6.45
C PRO A 36 3.13 -5.32 -5.44
N ARG A 37 4.03 -6.29 -5.61
CA ARG A 37 4.10 -7.47 -4.74
C ARG A 37 4.31 -7.10 -3.26
N ARG A 38 5.23 -6.17 -2.98
CA ARG A 38 5.51 -5.74 -1.60
C ARG A 38 4.37 -4.90 -1.03
N ALA A 39 3.75 -4.06 -1.86
CA ALA A 39 2.56 -3.33 -1.47
C ALA A 39 1.43 -4.28 -1.03
N ILE A 40 1.17 -5.34 -1.81
CA ILE A 40 0.17 -6.37 -1.46
C ILE A 40 0.54 -7.08 -0.15
N THR A 41 1.82 -7.40 0.08
CA THR A 41 2.26 -8.00 1.37
C THR A 41 1.90 -7.14 2.57
N TRP A 42 2.01 -5.80 2.48
CA TRP A 42 1.60 -4.90 3.57
C TRP A 42 0.08 -4.89 3.77
N LEU A 43 -0.71 -4.92 2.69
CA LEU A 43 -2.16 -5.05 2.77
C LEU A 43 -2.59 -6.38 3.40
N GLN A 44 -1.96 -7.48 3.01
CA GLN A 44 -2.22 -8.81 3.57
C GLN A 44 -1.96 -8.83 5.07
N ARG A 45 -0.82 -8.29 5.52
CA ARG A 45 -0.50 -8.16 6.95
C ARG A 45 -1.54 -7.30 7.69
N ALA A 46 -1.96 -6.19 7.10
CA ALA A 46 -2.99 -5.34 7.67
C ALA A 46 -4.35 -6.05 7.81
N ALA A 47 -4.70 -6.89 6.85
CA ALA A 47 -5.94 -7.66 6.84
C ALA A 47 -5.85 -9.02 7.57
N GLY A 48 -4.73 -9.32 8.24
CA GLY A 48 -4.50 -10.61 8.91
C GLY A 48 -4.46 -11.81 7.96
N GLN A 49 -4.12 -11.59 6.69
CA GLN A 49 -4.05 -12.62 5.65
C GLN A 49 -2.62 -13.15 5.48
N PRO A 50 -2.45 -14.39 4.98
CA PRO A 50 -1.15 -14.90 4.55
C PRO A 50 -0.48 -13.92 3.58
N SER A 51 0.78 -13.57 3.86
CA SER A 51 1.46 -12.47 3.18
C SER A 51 2.37 -12.94 2.02
N ASP A 52 1.80 -13.60 1.02
CA ASP A 52 2.51 -14.14 -0.17
C ASP A 52 2.79 -13.11 -1.27
N GLY A 53 2.18 -11.92 -1.16
CA GLY A 53 2.26 -10.82 -2.12
C GLY A 53 1.35 -10.98 -3.34
N VAL A 54 0.39 -11.90 -3.31
CA VAL A 54 -0.59 -12.15 -4.37
C VAL A 54 -1.98 -11.71 -3.91
N LEU A 55 -2.63 -10.81 -4.65
CA LEU A 55 -3.97 -10.34 -4.31
C LEU A 55 -5.04 -11.34 -4.80
N GLY A 56 -5.14 -12.46 -4.07
CA GLY A 56 -6.14 -13.50 -4.31
C GLY A 56 -7.52 -13.15 -3.74
N PRO A 57 -8.55 -14.00 -4.02
CA PRO A 57 -9.93 -13.74 -3.61
C PRO A 57 -10.12 -13.56 -2.10
N ALA A 58 -9.42 -14.33 -1.26
CA ALA A 58 -9.50 -14.22 0.19
C ALA A 58 -8.98 -12.87 0.71
N THR A 59 -7.82 -12.43 0.21
CA THR A 59 -7.28 -11.11 0.55
C THR A 59 -8.19 -9.99 0.07
N LEU A 60 -8.70 -10.09 -1.16
CA LEU A 60 -9.62 -9.10 -1.72
C LEU A 60 -10.92 -9.00 -0.90
N ALA A 61 -11.48 -10.13 -0.48
CA ALA A 61 -12.67 -10.17 0.36
C ALA A 61 -12.41 -9.49 1.72
N ALA A 62 -11.31 -9.85 2.40
CA ALA A 62 -10.95 -9.27 3.69
C ALA A 62 -10.75 -7.73 3.62
N LEU A 63 -10.11 -7.25 2.55
CA LEU A 63 -9.91 -5.81 2.33
C LEU A 63 -11.21 -5.07 2.05
N ASN A 64 -12.16 -5.69 1.33
CA ASN A 64 -13.47 -5.11 1.02
C ASN A 64 -14.47 -5.16 2.18
N SER A 65 -14.37 -6.16 3.06
CA SER A 65 -15.27 -6.29 4.23
C SER A 65 -14.80 -5.51 5.46
N GLY A 66 -13.52 -5.16 5.53
CA GLY A 66 -12.93 -4.46 6.67
C GLY A 66 -13.14 -2.95 6.64
N ASN A 67 -12.76 -2.27 7.72
CA ASN A 67 -12.72 -0.81 7.73
C ASN A 67 -11.55 -0.32 6.86
N ALA A 68 -11.86 0.21 5.68
CA ALA A 68 -10.88 0.62 4.67
C ALA A 68 -9.83 1.61 5.21
N VAL A 69 -10.24 2.58 6.04
CA VAL A 69 -9.32 3.58 6.61
C VAL A 69 -8.36 2.94 7.60
N LEU A 70 -8.86 2.06 8.47
CA LEU A 70 -8.01 1.35 9.44
C LEU A 70 -7.03 0.41 8.73
N LEU A 71 -7.50 -0.34 7.73
CA LEU A 71 -6.65 -1.23 6.93
C LEU A 71 -5.56 -0.45 6.17
N ALA A 72 -5.92 0.69 5.55
CA ALA A 72 -4.99 1.54 4.84
C ALA A 72 -3.92 2.15 5.78
N ARG A 73 -4.32 2.61 6.96
CA ARG A 73 -3.40 3.12 7.99
C ARG A 73 -2.48 2.04 8.51
N GLU A 74 -3.00 0.86 8.79
CA GLU A 74 -2.21 -0.28 9.23
C GLU A 74 -1.18 -0.67 8.17
N ALA A 75 -1.56 -0.71 6.89
CA ALA A 75 -0.62 -0.97 5.80
C ALA A 75 0.49 0.10 5.71
N LEU A 76 0.18 1.38 5.96
CA LEU A 76 1.18 2.45 6.06
C LEU A 76 2.15 2.21 7.23
N VAL A 77 1.65 1.78 8.39
CA VAL A 77 2.51 1.43 9.54
C VAL A 77 3.46 0.29 9.16
N ARG A 78 2.97 -0.79 8.56
CA ARG A 78 3.82 -1.92 8.10
C ARG A 78 4.88 -1.50 7.09
N ARG A 79 4.54 -0.57 6.20
CA ARG A 79 5.50 0.01 5.27
C ARG A 79 6.56 0.86 5.98
N LEU A 80 6.16 1.68 6.95
CA LEU A 80 7.09 2.50 7.71
C LEU A 80 8.05 1.63 8.52
N GLU A 81 7.55 0.61 9.21
CA GLU A 81 8.36 -0.40 9.93
C GLU A 81 9.40 -1.06 9.02
N PHE A 82 9.02 -1.41 7.79
CA PHE A 82 9.97 -1.94 6.81
C PHE A 82 11.00 -0.89 6.38
N SER A 83 10.53 0.33 6.12
CA SER A 83 11.37 1.39 5.58
C SER A 83 12.47 1.82 6.55
N THR A 84 12.19 1.81 7.86
CA THR A 84 13.17 2.13 8.91
C THR A 84 14.31 1.12 9.01
N GLN A 85 14.14 -0.09 8.46
CA GLN A 85 15.16 -1.14 8.43
C GLN A 85 16.06 -1.07 7.19
N LEU A 86 15.79 -0.17 6.24
CA LEU A 86 16.60 -0.03 5.03
C LEU A 86 17.91 0.69 5.32
N ALA A 87 19.01 0.21 4.76
CA ALA A 87 20.34 0.85 4.89
C ALA A 87 20.35 2.31 4.41
N THR A 88 19.44 2.68 3.50
CA THR A 88 19.29 4.03 2.95
C THR A 88 18.39 4.94 3.79
N TRP A 89 17.82 4.45 4.89
CA TRP A 89 16.95 5.22 5.78
C TRP A 89 17.60 6.50 6.32
N PRO A 90 18.89 6.54 6.74
CA PRO A 90 19.52 7.77 7.21
C PRO A 90 19.51 8.90 6.17
N SER A 91 19.52 8.56 4.87
CA SER A 91 19.54 9.53 3.77
C SER A 91 18.14 9.97 3.33
N PHE A 92 17.17 9.05 3.26
CA PHE A 92 15.87 9.31 2.64
C PHE A 92 14.66 9.20 3.57
N GLY A 93 14.84 8.68 4.79
CA GLY A 93 13.75 8.32 5.69
C GLY A 93 12.86 9.49 6.07
N LEU A 94 13.41 10.69 6.23
CA LEU A 94 12.63 11.90 6.52
C LEU A 94 11.66 12.24 5.39
N GLY A 95 12.11 12.16 4.14
CA GLY A 95 11.29 12.43 2.96
C GLY A 95 10.19 11.39 2.79
N TRP A 96 10.52 10.11 2.98
CA TRP A 96 9.54 9.02 2.92
C TRP A 96 8.49 9.14 4.03
N SER A 97 8.91 9.46 5.26
CA SER A 97 8.00 9.66 6.40
C SER A 97 7.00 10.79 6.14
N ARG A 98 7.46 11.94 5.63
CA ARG A 98 6.57 13.07 5.28
C ARG A 98 5.52 12.67 4.25
N ARG A 99 5.88 11.87 3.24
CA ARG A 99 4.93 11.37 2.24
C ARG A 99 3.88 10.44 2.86
N MET A 100 4.30 9.52 3.72
CA MET A 100 3.37 8.60 4.40
C MET A 100 2.44 9.36 5.36
N ILE A 101 2.93 10.37 6.07
CA ILE A 101 2.12 11.23 6.94
C ILE A 101 1.09 12.02 6.13
N ALA A 102 1.50 12.63 5.02
CA ALA A 102 0.59 13.36 4.13
C ALA A 102 -0.50 12.44 3.59
N LEU A 103 -0.12 11.22 3.15
CA LEU A 103 -1.07 10.22 2.69
C LEU A 103 -2.02 9.78 3.82
N ALA A 104 -1.54 9.55 5.03
CA ALA A 104 -2.38 9.20 6.18
C ALA A 104 -3.41 10.30 6.54
N GLY A 105 -3.05 11.58 6.34
CA GLY A 105 -3.94 12.71 6.59
C GLY A 105 -5.13 12.77 5.64
N VAL A 106 -4.95 12.39 4.37
CA VAL A 106 -6.03 12.41 3.37
C VAL A 106 -6.97 11.20 3.47
N LEU A 107 -6.60 10.13 4.19
CA LEU A 107 -7.48 8.97 4.40
C LEU A 107 -8.67 9.25 5.34
N THR A 108 -8.68 10.43 5.99
CA THR A 108 -9.73 10.86 6.92
C THR A 108 -10.57 12.02 6.41
N ALA A 109 -10.22 12.58 5.25
CA ALA A 109 -11.02 13.60 4.57
C ALA A 109 -12.11 12.92 3.72
#